data_AF-A0A7L8RZ50-F1
#
_entry.id   AF-A0A7L8RZ50-F1
#
_cell.length_a   1.000
_cell.length_b   1.000
_cell.length_c   1.000
_cell.angle_alpha   90.00
_cell.angle_beta   90.00
_cell.angle_gamma   90.00
#
_symmetry.space_group_name_H-M   'P 1'
#
loop_
_entity.id
_entity.type
_entity.pdbx_description
1 polymer ?
#
loop_
_entity_poly.entity_id
_entity_poly.type
_entity_poly.pdbx_seq_one_letter_code
_entity_poly.pdbx_strand_id
1 'polypeptide(L)' 'MKRRLLDLITRILLLIVVLTGAAACTAARGSICLGPDLRYRQQVYDAMNEAEAARHLAALKLREQLCPRSR' A
#
# COMPACT_ATOMS: atom_id res chain seq x y z
N MET A 1 9.39 -44.12 -0.18
CA MET A 1 9.94 -42.81 0.24
C MET A 1 9.72 -41.69 -0.78
N LYS A 2 9.91 -41.90 -2.10
CA LYS A 2 9.72 -40.87 -3.15
C LYS A 2 8.36 -40.14 -3.14
N ARG A 3 7.24 -40.84 -2.91
CA ARG A 3 5.89 -40.22 -2.92
C ARG A 3 5.66 -39.23 -1.78
N ARG A 4 6.17 -39.52 -0.58
CA ARG A 4 6.04 -38.60 0.58
C ARG A 4 6.89 -37.35 0.43
N LEU A 5 8.06 -37.49 -0.22
CA LEU A 5 8.91 -36.36 -0.54
C LEU A 5 8.24 -35.42 -1.55
N LEU A 6 7.61 -35.99 -2.59
CA LEU A 6 6.88 -35.22 -3.58
C LEU A 6 5.73 -34.42 -2.93
N ASP A 7 4.94 -35.05 -2.07
CA ASP A 7 3.82 -34.41 -1.37
C ASP A 7 4.26 -33.24 -0.48
N LEU A 8 5.39 -33.41 0.22
CA LEU A 8 5.99 -32.38 1.06
C LEU A 8 6.44 -31.18 0.23
N ILE A 9 7.10 -31.42 -0.91
CA ILE A 9 7.57 -30.37 -1.83
C ILE A 9 6.38 -29.57 -2.39
N THR A 10 5.30 -30.25 -2.80
CA THR A 10 4.11 -29.60 -3.33
C THR A 10 3.45 -28.70 -2.28
N ARG A 11 3.37 -29.15 -1.02
CA ARG A 11 2.83 -28.34 0.09
C ARG A 11 3.68 -27.10 0.38
N ILE A 12 5.01 -27.24 0.35
CA ILE A 12 5.94 -26.12 0.56
C ILE A 12 5.80 -25.10 -0.57
N LEU A 13 5.73 -25.56 -1.83
CA LEU A 13 5.51 -24.69 -2.98
C LEU A 13 4.18 -23.93 -2.88
N LEU A 14 3.10 -24.61 -2.48
CA LEU A 14 1.80 -23.99 -2.24
C LEU A 14 1.87 -22.91 -1.15
N LEU A 15 2.56 -23.19 -0.05
CA LEU A 15 2.81 -22.23 1.04
C LEU A 15 3.56 -20.99 0.54
N ILE A 16 4.59 -21.16 -0.28
CA ILE A 16 5.37 -20.05 -0.85
C ILE A 16 4.49 -19.17 -1.75
N VAL A 17 3.64 -19.77 -2.59
CA VAL A 17 2.71 -19.02 -3.46
C VAL A 17 1.70 -18.21 -2.62
N VAL A 18 1.14 -18.82 -1.56
CA VAL A 18 0.22 -18.12 -0.66
C VAL A 18 0.92 -16.96 0.08
N LEU A 19 2.13 -17.20 0.59
CA LEU A 19 2.91 -16.18 1.31
C LEU A 19 3.36 -15.02 0.41
N THR A 20 3.79 -15.31 -0.82
CA THR A 20 4.19 -14.27 -1.80
C THR A 20 3.00 -13.50 -2.35
N GLY A 21 1.85 -14.17 -2.58
CA GLY A 21 0.60 -13.50 -2.96
C GLY A 21 0.09 -12.56 -1.86
N ALA A 22 0.20 -12.94 -0.59
CA ALA A 22 -0.17 -12.08 0.54
C ALA A 22 0.77 -10.86 0.68
N ALA A 23 2.06 -11.01 0.38
CA ALA A 23 3.02 -9.91 0.40
C ALA A 23 2.79 -8.88 -0.72
N ALA A 24 2.25 -9.29 -1.87
CA ALA A 24 1.88 -8.36 -2.94
C ALA A 24 0.69 -7.45 -2.55
N CYS A 25 -0.23 -7.93 -1.70
CA CYS A 25 -1.34 -7.11 -1.21
C CYS A 25 -0.93 -6.07 -0.14
N THR A 26 0.20 -6.27 0.55
CA THR A 26 0.69 -5.30 1.55
C THR A 26 1.58 -4.19 0.94
N ALA A 27 1.86 -4.26 -0.36
CA ALA A 27 2.58 -3.24 -1.12
C ALA A 27 1.79 -1.93 -1.35
N ALA A 28 0.64 -1.75 -0.68
CA ALA A 28 -0.10 -0.48 -0.66
C ALA A 28 0.76 0.70 -0.16
N ARG A 29 1.78 0.43 0.66
CA ARG A 29 2.77 1.44 1.10
C ARG A 29 3.49 2.12 -0.07
N GLY A 30 3.78 1.39 -1.15
CA GLY A 30 4.41 1.96 -2.34
C GLY A 30 3.49 2.91 -3.09
N SER A 31 2.21 2.56 -3.23
CA SER A 31 1.23 3.37 -3.98
C SER A 31 0.98 4.76 -3.37
N ILE A 32 1.04 4.87 -2.04
CA ILE A 32 0.84 6.14 -1.33
C ILE A 32 2.03 7.09 -1.53
N CYS A 33 3.25 6.56 -1.70
CA CYS A 33 4.46 7.35 -1.95
C CYS A 33 4.69 7.69 -3.43
N LEU A 34 4.14 6.89 -4.35
CA LEU A 34 4.22 7.10 -5.81
C LEU A 34 3.01 7.85 -6.37
N GLY A 35 2.00 8.15 -5.53
CA GLY A 35 0.84 8.93 -5.92
C GLY A 35 1.23 10.36 -6.31
N PRO A 36 0.53 10.97 -7.29
CA PRO A 36 0.85 12.32 -7.75
C PRO A 36 0.81 13.30 -6.57
N ASP A 37 1.76 14.23 -6.53
CA ASP A 37 1.72 15.33 -5.59
C ASP A 37 0.59 16.27 -6.00
N LEU A 38 -0.62 15.97 -5.52
CA LEU A 38 -1.84 16.70 -5.83
C LEU A 38 -1.77 18.06 -5.14
N ARG A 39 -1.09 19.00 -5.79
CA ARG A 39 -1.14 20.43 -5.46
C ARG A 39 -2.41 21.00 -6.03
N TYR A 40 -3.47 20.97 -5.22
CA TYR A 40 -4.72 21.61 -5.59
C TYR A 40 -4.55 23.14 -5.66
N ARG A 41 -5.32 23.77 -6.55
CA ARG A 41 -5.44 25.23 -6.58
C ARG A 41 -6.24 25.70 -5.36
N GLN A 42 -6.00 26.92 -4.90
CA GLN A 42 -6.68 27.51 -3.74
C GLN A 42 -8.20 27.35 -3.78
N GLN A 43 -8.81 27.55 -4.96
CA GLN A 43 -10.25 27.41 -5.21
C GLN A 43 -10.83 26.04 -4.82
N VAL A 44 -10.03 24.97 -4.90
CA VAL A 44 -10.46 23.62 -4.50
C VAL A 44 -10.49 23.52 -2.98
N TYR A 45 -9.51 24.10 -2.28
CA TYR A 45 -9.51 24.17 -0.83
C TYR A 45 -10.67 25.02 -0.30
N ASP A 46 -10.96 26.13 -0.97
CA ASP A 46 -12.06 27.02 -0.61
C ASP A 46 -13.44 26.37 -0.84
N ALA A 47 -13.52 25.43 -1.79
CA ALA A 47 -14.74 24.69 -2.11
C ALA A 47 -14.91 23.39 -1.29
N MET A 48 -13.88 22.97 -0.51
CA MET A 48 -13.95 21.75 0.28
C MET A 48 -14.84 21.92 1.51
N ASN A 49 -15.69 20.93 1.77
CA ASN A 49 -16.40 20.86 3.04
C ASN A 49 -15.48 20.34 4.16
N GLU A 50 -15.90 20.51 5.42
CA GLU A 50 -15.10 20.10 6.59
C GLU A 50 -14.73 18.60 6.57
N ALA A 51 -15.65 17.73 6.13
CA ALA A 51 -15.42 16.29 6.07
C ALA A 51 -14.41 15.88 4.98
N GLU A 52 -14.36 16.61 3.87
CA GLU A 52 -13.36 16.46 2.83
C GLU A 52 -12.01 17.00 3.29
N ALA A 53 -12.00 18.15 3.96
CA ALA A 53 -10.78 18.75 4.50
C ALA A 53 -10.11 17.82 5.53
N ALA A 54 -10.89 17.22 6.42
CA ALA A 54 -10.41 16.25 7.39
C ALA A 54 -9.80 15.01 6.72
N ARG A 55 -10.46 14.46 5.69
CA ARG A 55 -9.95 13.30 4.92
C ARG A 55 -8.67 13.64 4.16
N HIS A 56 -8.59 14.81 3.56
CA HIS A 56 -7.39 15.26 2.86
C HIS A 56 -6.20 15.44 3.80
N LEU A 57 -6.42 16.05 4.97
CA LEU A 57 -5.39 16.25 5.98
C LEU A 57 -4.89 14.92 6.55
N ALA A 58 -5.78 13.94 6.74
CA ALA A 58 -5.40 12.58 7.13
C ALA A 58 -4.53 11.90 6.08
N ALA A 59 -4.87 12.04 4.80
CA ALA A 59 -4.08 11.49 3.69
C ALA A 59 -2.67 12.11 3.60
N LEU A 60 -2.56 13.44 3.79
CA LEU A 60 -1.27 14.13 3.81
C LEU A 60 -0.37 13.65 4.96
N LYS A 61 -0.91 13.57 6.19
CA LYS A 61 -0.19 13.05 7.36
C LYS A 61 0.26 11.61 7.17
N LEU A 62 -0.62 10.77 6.62
CA LEU A 62 -0.30 9.38 6.33
C LEU A 62 0.86 9.29 5.32
N ARG A 63 0.86 10.14 4.29
CA ARG A 63 1.95 10.21 3.32
C ARG A 63 3.26 10.69 3.95
N GLU A 64 3.24 11.70 4.83
CA GLU A 64 4.44 12.14 5.55
C GLU A 64 5.04 11.05 6.46
N GLN A 65 4.19 10.26 7.12
CA GLN A 65 4.64 9.16 7.98
C GLN A 65 5.22 7.98 7.19
N LEU A 66 4.61 7.65 6.05
CA LEU A 66 4.99 6.48 5.25
C LEU A 66 6.11 6.76 4.25
N CYS A 67 6.24 8.01 3.82
CA CYS A 67 7.13 8.42 2.75
C CYS A 67 8.09 9.49 3.29
N PRO A 68 9.14 9.11 4.04
CA PRO A 68 10.17 10.06 4.44
C PRO A 68 10.74 10.68 3.16
N ARG A 69 10.61 12.00 3.01
CA ARG A 69 11.17 12.75 1.89
C ARG A 69 12.64 12.34 1.73
N SER A 70 12.95 11.54 0.70
CA SER A 70 14.31 11.44 0.20
C SER A 70 14.64 12.81 -0.36
N ARG A 71 15.26 13.63 0.49
CA ARG A 71 15.80 14.93 0.11
C ARG A 71 17.02 14.72 -0.76
#